data_AF-A0A372YVP2-F1
#
_entry.id   AF-A0A372YVP2-F1
#
_cell.length_a   1.000
_cell.length_b   1.000
_cell.length_c   1.000
_cell.angle_alpha   90.00
_cell.angle_beta   90.00
_cell.angle_gamma   90.00
#
_symmetry.space_group_name_H-M   'P 1'
#
loop_
_entity.id
_entity.type
_entity.pdbx_description
1 polymer ?
#
loop_
_entity_poly.entity_id
_entity_poly.type
_entity_poly.pdbx_seq_one_letter_code
_entity_poly.pdbx_strand_id
1 'polypeptide(L)'
;MEKISGALLRYYRMQQNLSQEGLCKGICVVSYLSKIEQGKVDASEDILQALFARLQIHYHGDARFLSEMKQLFASFWEALDFNEPLEEHALKIRAHEKELLYSPLVIEYRLFQIYDKIMRIEETESSEVLLHSLQEIKVYENYMDELQLYRYHLLYDHYPDAQIRLHHVRLAGYYRKTAEQEIALGMAYINMGDYIEACEYLQKAYAMASEDGDAKRMITAAILIGNCYSCQNVEGLMLKYYQKAEHLARQLKDTNTLKELAYNIGSTYLEWKQYDLAKEKLLFSKDLEEDRLGKVLIAHKLALLYIEIDEAQEGKHYIEMMEEALDEKMPLIYHKMLTFIKLRYRENYLDDPNYYQVLMDIYEQDTHTYFGYRLFHSRYLLEVYTHQRRYKEAYLLLQEIQNHNFPKKYGI
;
A
#
# COMPACT_ATOMS: atom_id res chain seq x y z
N MET A 1 -28.34 -8.15 -8.29
CA MET A 1 -27.96 -7.01 -9.16
C MET A 1 -29.06 -5.98 -9.35
N GLU A 2 -30.37 -6.32 -9.38
CA GLU A 2 -31.46 -5.36 -9.73
C GLU A 2 -31.77 -4.29 -8.65
N LYS A 3 -31.20 -4.40 -7.46
CA LYS A 3 -31.46 -3.47 -6.33
C LYS A 3 -30.57 -2.23 -6.28
N ILE A 4 -29.45 -2.22 -7.03
CA ILE A 4 -28.44 -1.14 -6.95
C ILE A 4 -28.92 0.17 -7.60
N SER A 5 -29.76 0.08 -8.63
CA SER A 5 -30.27 1.24 -9.37
C SER A 5 -31.09 2.16 -8.46
N GLY A 6 -31.80 1.60 -7.49
CA GLY A 6 -32.51 2.37 -6.47
C GLY A 6 -31.58 3.12 -5.52
N ALA A 7 -30.48 2.49 -5.09
CA ALA A 7 -29.46 3.15 -4.27
C ALA A 7 -28.79 4.31 -5.04
N LEU A 8 -28.52 4.09 -6.33
CA LEU A 8 -27.96 5.08 -7.23
C LEU A 8 -28.90 6.28 -7.42
N LEU A 9 -30.20 6.03 -7.64
CA LEU A 9 -31.23 7.07 -7.68
C LEU A 9 -31.25 7.89 -6.39
N ARG A 10 -31.29 7.20 -5.24
CA ARG A 10 -31.28 7.85 -3.93
C ARG A 10 -30.05 8.73 -3.74
N TYR A 11 -28.87 8.22 -4.09
CA TYR A 11 -27.59 8.94 -3.99
C TYR A 11 -27.63 10.25 -4.76
N TYR A 12 -27.94 10.21 -6.07
CA TYR A 12 -27.95 11.41 -6.90
C TYR A 12 -29.11 12.35 -6.58
N ARG A 13 -30.28 11.82 -6.17
CA ARG A 13 -31.39 12.65 -5.68
C ARG A 13 -30.98 13.47 -4.45
N MET A 14 -30.29 12.85 -3.49
CA MET A 14 -29.79 13.52 -2.28
C MET A 14 -28.75 14.59 -2.63
N GLN A 15 -27.80 14.28 -3.55
CA GLN A 15 -26.80 15.25 -4.02
C GLN A 15 -27.44 16.50 -4.67
N GLN A 16 -28.57 16.34 -5.35
CA GLN A 16 -29.31 17.46 -5.96
C GLN A 16 -30.35 18.09 -5.01
N ASN A 17 -30.39 17.72 -3.73
CA ASN A 17 -31.37 18.20 -2.74
C ASN A 17 -32.84 18.02 -3.16
N LEU A 18 -33.15 16.98 -3.94
CA LEU A 18 -34.49 16.71 -4.44
C LEU A 18 -35.29 15.85 -3.44
N SER A 19 -36.55 16.19 -3.20
CA SER A 19 -37.46 15.32 -2.44
C SER A 19 -37.90 14.12 -3.29
N GLN A 20 -38.33 13.01 -2.66
CA GLN A 20 -38.89 11.88 -3.40
C GLN A 20 -40.11 12.31 -4.23
N GLU A 21 -40.96 13.18 -3.67
CA GLU A 21 -42.09 13.76 -4.38
C GLU A 21 -41.67 14.56 -5.61
N GLY A 22 -40.61 15.38 -5.49
CA GLY A 22 -40.07 16.15 -6.61
C GLY A 22 -39.52 15.26 -7.72
N LEU A 23 -38.81 14.18 -7.36
CA LEU A 23 -38.22 13.26 -8.34
C LEU A 23 -39.30 12.44 -9.06
N CYS A 24 -40.24 11.84 -8.34
CA CYS A 24 -41.21 10.91 -8.93
C CYS A 24 -42.43 11.58 -9.58
N LYS A 25 -42.58 12.91 -9.46
CA LYS A 25 -43.73 13.66 -9.98
C LYS A 25 -43.95 13.37 -11.47
N GLY A 26 -45.13 12.85 -11.78
CA GLY A 26 -45.56 12.49 -13.14
C GLY A 26 -44.95 11.19 -13.68
N ILE A 27 -44.24 10.42 -12.84
CA ILE A 27 -43.58 9.16 -13.23
C ILE A 27 -44.17 8.00 -12.42
N CYS A 28 -44.16 8.10 -11.09
CA CYS A 28 -44.72 7.08 -10.20
C CYS A 28 -45.12 7.67 -8.83
N VAL A 29 -45.73 6.86 -7.96
CA VAL A 29 -46.13 7.31 -6.62
C VAL A 29 -44.94 7.33 -5.65
N VAL A 30 -44.94 8.27 -4.70
CA VAL A 30 -43.84 8.46 -3.72
C VAL A 30 -43.53 7.18 -2.94
N SER A 31 -44.56 6.44 -2.53
CA SER A 31 -44.42 5.17 -1.82
C SER A 31 -43.73 4.09 -2.66
N TYR A 32 -43.86 4.13 -3.98
CA TYR A 32 -43.18 3.24 -4.91
C TYR A 32 -41.72 3.64 -5.09
N LEU A 33 -41.42 4.92 -5.32
CA LEU A 33 -40.04 5.42 -5.36
C LEU A 33 -39.29 5.09 -4.06
N SER A 34 -39.92 5.27 -2.91
CA SER A 34 -39.32 4.94 -1.61
C SER A 34 -38.96 3.45 -1.50
N LYS A 35 -39.78 2.54 -2.04
CA LYS A 35 -39.46 1.11 -2.09
C LYS A 35 -38.32 0.80 -3.07
N ILE A 36 -38.28 1.47 -4.22
CA ILE A 36 -37.18 1.36 -5.19
C ILE A 36 -35.86 1.78 -4.55
N GLU A 37 -35.81 2.97 -3.93
CA GLU A 37 -34.62 3.52 -3.28
C GLU A 37 -34.10 2.70 -2.09
N GLN A 38 -34.97 1.87 -1.50
CA GLN A 38 -34.63 0.94 -0.43
C GLN A 38 -34.24 -0.45 -0.94
N GLY A 39 -34.21 -0.66 -2.26
CA GLY A 39 -33.95 -1.97 -2.88
C GLY A 39 -35.03 -3.02 -2.55
N LYS A 40 -36.25 -2.59 -2.21
CA LYS A 40 -37.36 -3.48 -1.84
C LYS A 40 -38.18 -3.94 -3.04
N VAL A 41 -38.16 -3.19 -4.13
CA VAL A 41 -38.88 -3.49 -5.38
C VAL A 41 -38.04 -3.05 -6.57
N ASP A 42 -38.04 -3.87 -7.62
CA ASP A 42 -37.41 -3.55 -8.90
C ASP A 42 -38.37 -2.73 -9.77
N ALA A 43 -37.85 -1.65 -10.34
CA ALA A 43 -38.60 -0.81 -11.26
C ALA A 43 -38.40 -1.28 -12.70
N SER A 44 -39.42 -1.09 -13.56
CA SER A 44 -39.23 -1.30 -14.99
C SER A 44 -38.20 -0.32 -15.56
N GLU A 45 -37.58 -0.70 -16.67
CA GLU A 45 -36.58 0.12 -17.34
C GLU A 45 -37.13 1.51 -17.70
N ASP A 46 -38.37 1.60 -18.19
CA ASP A 46 -39.02 2.88 -18.50
C ASP A 46 -39.12 3.82 -17.29
N ILE A 47 -39.45 3.26 -16.11
CA ILE A 47 -39.53 4.05 -14.87
C ILE A 47 -38.15 4.50 -14.44
N LEU A 48 -37.14 3.62 -14.49
CA LEU A 48 -35.76 3.98 -14.15
C LEU A 48 -35.24 5.08 -15.08
N GLN A 49 -35.41 4.92 -16.40
CA GLN A 49 -34.98 5.90 -17.39
C GLN A 49 -35.66 7.26 -17.15
N ALA A 50 -36.96 7.29 -16.88
CA ALA A 50 -37.66 8.53 -16.59
C ALA A 50 -37.17 9.22 -15.30
N LEU A 51 -36.88 8.46 -14.25
CA LEU A 51 -36.36 8.98 -12.98
C LEU A 51 -34.93 9.51 -13.14
N PHE A 52 -34.04 8.77 -13.81
CA PHE A 52 -32.67 9.25 -14.07
C PHE A 52 -32.64 10.44 -15.01
N ALA A 53 -33.50 10.48 -16.03
CA ALA A 53 -33.63 11.65 -16.91
C ALA A 53 -34.03 12.91 -16.13
N ARG A 54 -34.87 12.79 -15.08
CA ARG A 54 -35.20 13.92 -14.19
C ARG A 54 -33.99 14.43 -13.40
N LEU A 55 -33.06 13.54 -13.08
CA LEU A 55 -31.76 13.86 -12.46
C LEU A 55 -30.73 14.35 -13.49
N GLN A 56 -31.08 14.48 -14.77
CA GLN A 56 -30.17 14.79 -15.87
C GLN A 56 -29.05 13.75 -16.04
N ILE A 57 -29.35 12.50 -15.69
CA ILE A 57 -28.44 11.36 -15.80
C ILE A 57 -28.94 10.46 -16.91
N HIS A 58 -28.03 10.06 -17.81
CA HIS A 58 -28.31 9.00 -18.76
C HIS A 58 -27.97 7.66 -18.12
N TYR A 59 -28.98 6.83 -17.88
CA TYR A 59 -28.82 5.54 -17.23
C TYR A 59 -28.56 4.43 -18.24
N HIS A 60 -27.49 3.66 -18.03
CA HIS A 60 -27.04 2.61 -18.94
C HIS A 60 -27.49 1.23 -18.43
N GLY A 61 -28.67 0.80 -18.90
CA GLY A 61 -29.28 -0.49 -18.60
C GLY A 61 -29.12 -1.57 -19.68
N ASP A 62 -28.46 -1.25 -20.80
CA ASP A 62 -28.37 -2.16 -21.96
C ASP A 62 -27.72 -3.51 -21.60
N ALA A 63 -28.44 -4.60 -21.83
CA ALA A 63 -28.02 -5.93 -21.40
C ALA A 63 -26.73 -6.41 -22.08
N ARG A 64 -26.46 -6.00 -23.33
CA ARG A 64 -25.24 -6.39 -24.06
C ARG A 64 -24.04 -5.67 -23.49
N PHE A 65 -24.14 -4.34 -23.34
CA PHE A 65 -23.10 -3.53 -22.70
C PHE A 65 -22.77 -4.05 -21.30
N LEU A 66 -23.79 -4.31 -20.48
CA LEU A 66 -23.59 -4.82 -19.13
C LEU A 66 -22.94 -6.21 -19.12
N SER A 67 -23.25 -7.06 -20.09
CA SER A 67 -22.61 -8.38 -20.21
C SER A 67 -21.14 -8.26 -20.60
N GLU A 68 -20.82 -7.42 -21.58
CA GLU A 68 -19.44 -7.17 -22.04
C GLU A 68 -18.58 -6.58 -20.90
N MET A 69 -19.10 -5.58 -20.19
CA MET A 69 -18.39 -4.95 -19.09
C MET A 69 -18.19 -5.89 -17.89
N LYS A 70 -19.16 -6.77 -17.58
CA LYS A 70 -18.98 -7.80 -16.55
C LYS A 70 -17.85 -8.76 -16.88
N GLN A 71 -17.75 -9.19 -18.13
CA GLN A 71 -16.67 -10.06 -18.58
C GLN A 71 -15.32 -9.34 -18.47
N LEU A 72 -15.27 -8.06 -18.84
CA LEU A 72 -14.05 -7.25 -18.71
C LEU A 72 -13.62 -7.05 -17.25
N PHE A 73 -14.55 -6.82 -16.33
CA PHE A 73 -14.23 -6.76 -14.90
C PHE A 73 -13.76 -8.12 -14.37
N ALA A 74 -14.42 -9.21 -14.75
CA ALA A 74 -14.02 -10.56 -14.34
C ALA A 74 -12.59 -10.86 -14.79
N SER A 75 -12.25 -10.56 -16.05
CA SER A 75 -10.89 -10.77 -16.58
C SER A 75 -9.87 -9.82 -15.94
N PHE A 76 -10.24 -8.58 -15.63
CA PHE A 76 -9.38 -7.65 -14.88
C PHE A 76 -9.02 -8.20 -13.50
N TRP A 77 -10.01 -8.67 -12.73
CA TRP A 77 -9.78 -9.20 -11.39
C TRP A 77 -9.02 -10.53 -11.40
N GLU A 78 -9.25 -11.38 -12.40
CA GLU A 78 -8.47 -12.61 -12.59
C GLU A 78 -7.01 -12.30 -12.93
N ALA A 79 -6.79 -11.37 -13.86
CA ALA A 79 -5.45 -10.89 -14.18
C ALA A 79 -4.74 -10.31 -12.95
N LEU A 80 -5.46 -9.59 -12.09
CA LEU A 80 -4.93 -9.09 -10.81
C LEU A 80 -4.54 -10.25 -9.89
N ASP A 81 -5.42 -11.24 -9.73
CA ASP A 81 -5.16 -12.40 -8.88
C ASP A 81 -3.92 -13.19 -9.36
N PHE A 82 -3.63 -13.25 -10.66
CA PHE A 82 -2.42 -13.90 -11.20
C PHE A 82 -1.22 -12.96 -11.43
N ASN A 83 -1.35 -11.69 -11.03
CA ASN A 83 -0.36 -10.65 -11.21
C ASN A 83 0.11 -10.54 -12.68
N GLU A 84 -0.87 -10.52 -13.58
CA GLU A 84 -0.72 -10.28 -15.02
C GLU A 84 -0.85 -8.78 -15.36
N PRO A 85 -0.40 -8.33 -16.54
CA PRO A 85 -0.51 -6.93 -16.94
C PRO A 85 -1.97 -6.42 -16.96
N LEU A 86 -2.23 -5.35 -16.22
CA LEU A 86 -3.58 -4.79 -16.03
C LEU A 86 -3.91 -3.60 -16.93
N GLU A 87 -2.92 -2.95 -17.53
CA GLU A 87 -3.11 -1.64 -18.15
C GLU A 87 -4.06 -1.69 -19.36
N GLU A 88 -4.03 -2.75 -20.17
CA GLU A 88 -4.98 -2.91 -21.28
C GLU A 88 -6.43 -2.98 -20.78
N HIS A 89 -6.67 -3.77 -19.72
CA HIS A 89 -7.98 -3.86 -19.09
C HIS A 89 -8.40 -2.52 -18.50
N ALA A 90 -7.50 -1.86 -17.75
CA ALA A 90 -7.77 -0.59 -17.11
C ALA A 90 -8.11 0.51 -18.12
N LEU A 91 -7.42 0.57 -19.27
CA LEU A 91 -7.73 1.50 -20.36
C LEU A 91 -9.14 1.27 -20.93
N LYS A 92 -9.51 0.01 -21.19
CA LYS A 92 -10.85 -0.33 -21.69
C LYS A 92 -11.95 0.04 -20.69
N ILE A 93 -11.73 -0.22 -19.39
CA ILE A 93 -12.70 0.13 -18.35
C ILE A 93 -12.83 1.66 -18.22
N ARG A 94 -11.70 2.39 -18.20
CA ARG A 94 -11.69 3.86 -18.13
C ARG A 94 -12.40 4.53 -19.32
N ALA A 95 -12.32 3.93 -20.51
CA ALA A 95 -13.01 4.45 -21.69
C ALA A 95 -14.54 4.53 -21.54
N HIS A 96 -15.12 3.77 -20.59
CA HIS A 96 -16.55 3.72 -20.32
C HIS A 96 -16.92 4.27 -18.93
N GLU A 97 -16.10 5.14 -18.34
CA GLU A 97 -16.33 5.71 -17.00
C GLU A 97 -17.74 6.30 -16.83
N LYS A 98 -18.19 7.12 -17.78
CA LYS A 98 -19.49 7.80 -17.68
C LYS A 98 -20.63 6.79 -17.69
N GLU A 99 -20.56 5.82 -18.59
CA GLU A 99 -21.57 4.78 -18.73
C GLU A 99 -21.63 3.89 -17.49
N LEU A 100 -20.47 3.50 -16.96
CA LEU A 100 -20.35 2.61 -15.81
C LEU A 100 -20.81 3.26 -14.50
N LEU A 101 -20.48 4.53 -14.28
CA LEU A 101 -20.96 5.32 -13.13
C LEU A 101 -22.49 5.35 -13.04
N TYR A 102 -23.17 5.33 -14.18
CA TYR A 102 -24.62 5.40 -14.28
C TYR A 102 -25.25 4.08 -14.75
N SER A 103 -24.74 2.95 -14.24
CA SER A 103 -25.21 1.61 -14.60
C SER A 103 -25.40 0.71 -13.36
N PRO A 104 -26.02 -0.48 -13.53
CA PRO A 104 -25.99 -1.54 -12.52
C PRO A 104 -24.59 -2.00 -12.08
N LEU A 105 -23.53 -1.66 -12.82
CA LEU A 105 -22.14 -2.03 -12.51
C LEU A 105 -21.39 -0.97 -11.71
N VAL A 106 -22.10 0.04 -11.17
CA VAL A 106 -21.46 1.12 -10.41
C VAL A 106 -20.59 0.61 -9.26
N ILE A 107 -20.96 -0.46 -8.56
CA ILE A 107 -20.12 -1.03 -7.48
C ILE A 107 -18.81 -1.58 -8.04
N GLU A 108 -18.86 -2.44 -9.06
CA GLU A 108 -17.66 -3.00 -9.71
C GLU A 108 -16.75 -1.90 -10.24
N TYR A 109 -17.35 -0.90 -10.89
CA TYR A 109 -16.61 0.24 -11.40
C TYR A 109 -15.96 1.06 -10.28
N ARG A 110 -16.65 1.30 -9.16
CA ARG A 110 -16.08 2.05 -8.03
C ARG A 110 -14.96 1.27 -7.34
N LEU A 111 -15.09 -0.06 -7.20
CA LEU A 111 -14.00 -0.91 -6.70
C LEU A 111 -12.77 -0.82 -7.61
N PHE A 112 -12.96 -0.99 -8.92
CA PHE A 112 -11.91 -0.81 -9.92
C PHE A 112 -11.31 0.60 -9.86
N GLN A 113 -12.14 1.65 -9.80
CA GLN A 113 -11.69 3.03 -9.82
C GLN A 113 -10.81 3.36 -8.61
N ILE A 114 -11.16 2.85 -7.42
CA ILE A 114 -10.33 3.05 -6.23
C ILE A 114 -9.02 2.29 -6.37
N TYR A 115 -9.06 1.03 -6.81
CA TYR A 115 -7.87 0.23 -7.04
C TYR A 115 -6.93 0.88 -8.07
N ASP A 116 -7.45 1.27 -9.23
CA ASP A 116 -6.71 1.93 -10.30
C ASP A 116 -6.06 3.24 -9.85
N LYS A 117 -6.76 4.02 -9.00
CA LYS A 117 -6.18 5.19 -8.36
C LYS A 117 -5.04 4.82 -7.43
N ILE A 118 -5.20 3.84 -6.54
CA ILE A 118 -4.14 3.38 -5.64
C ILE A 118 -2.89 3.01 -6.42
N MET A 119 -3.04 2.27 -7.53
CA MET A 119 -1.91 1.82 -8.35
C MET A 119 -1.24 2.94 -9.16
N ARG A 120 -1.89 4.11 -9.29
CA ARG A 120 -1.40 5.24 -10.10
C ARG A 120 -0.95 6.44 -9.26
N ILE A 121 -1.36 6.53 -8.00
CA ILE A 121 -0.99 7.65 -7.13
C ILE A 121 0.42 7.41 -6.60
N GLU A 122 1.28 8.41 -6.75
CA GLU A 122 2.58 8.45 -6.05
C GLU A 122 2.31 8.59 -4.53
N GLU A 123 3.10 7.90 -3.70
CA GLU A 123 2.85 7.73 -2.24
C GLU A 123 2.47 9.03 -1.49
N THR A 124 2.94 10.19 -1.97
CA THR A 124 2.78 11.51 -1.34
C THR A 124 1.41 12.20 -1.53
N GLU A 125 0.59 11.82 -2.51
CA GLU A 125 -0.73 12.45 -2.78
C GLU A 125 -1.93 11.60 -2.32
N SER A 126 -1.67 10.46 -1.66
CA SER A 126 -2.57 9.29 -1.63
C SER A 126 -3.71 9.31 -0.60
N SER A 127 -3.47 9.87 0.59
CA SER A 127 -4.33 9.62 1.76
C SER A 127 -5.73 10.25 1.65
N GLU A 128 -5.81 11.54 1.29
CA GLU A 128 -7.09 12.25 1.20
C GLU A 128 -7.92 11.78 -0.01
N VAL A 129 -7.26 11.55 -1.14
CA VAL A 129 -7.89 11.06 -2.38
C VAL A 129 -8.47 9.66 -2.18
N LEU A 130 -7.74 8.79 -1.48
CA LEU A 130 -8.22 7.46 -1.11
C LEU A 130 -9.41 7.55 -0.15
N LEU A 131 -9.32 8.38 0.90
CA LEU A 131 -10.40 8.57 1.87
C LEU A 131 -11.70 9.03 1.19
N HIS A 132 -11.62 10.03 0.32
CA HIS A 132 -12.79 10.50 -0.43
C HIS A 132 -13.41 9.38 -1.26
N SER A 133 -12.60 8.62 -2.01
CA SER A 133 -13.11 7.55 -2.88
C SER A 133 -13.73 6.39 -2.07
N LEU A 134 -13.16 6.06 -0.90
CA LEU A 134 -13.72 5.08 0.04
C LEU A 134 -15.04 5.55 0.67
N GLN A 135 -15.20 6.85 0.93
CA GLN A 135 -16.46 7.41 1.41
C GLN A 135 -17.57 7.36 0.34
N GLU A 136 -17.22 7.64 -0.92
CA GLU A 136 -18.18 7.57 -2.03
C GLU A 136 -18.74 6.16 -2.22
N ILE A 137 -17.89 5.13 -2.16
CA ILE A 137 -18.36 3.75 -2.38
C ILE A 137 -19.11 3.18 -1.16
N LYS A 138 -18.84 3.68 0.05
CA LYS A 138 -19.46 3.20 1.31
C LYS A 138 -21.00 3.27 1.28
N VAL A 139 -21.58 4.21 0.53
CA VAL A 139 -23.05 4.31 0.39
C VAL A 139 -23.67 3.06 -0.24
N TYR A 140 -22.86 2.25 -0.94
CA TYR A 140 -23.26 1.02 -1.60
C TYR A 140 -22.97 -0.25 -0.79
N GLU A 141 -22.36 -0.15 0.40
CA GLU A 141 -21.91 -1.31 1.21
C GLU A 141 -23.02 -2.35 1.43
N ASN A 142 -24.25 -1.91 1.75
CA ASN A 142 -25.39 -2.80 1.96
C ASN A 142 -25.93 -3.49 0.69
N TYR A 143 -25.39 -3.16 -0.48
CA TYR A 143 -25.78 -3.70 -1.78
C TYR A 143 -24.69 -4.57 -2.41
N MET A 144 -23.51 -4.65 -1.77
CA MET A 144 -22.41 -5.47 -2.22
C MET A 144 -22.68 -6.94 -1.92
N ASP A 145 -22.26 -7.83 -2.82
CA ASP A 145 -22.15 -9.26 -2.51
C ASP A 145 -20.87 -9.57 -1.71
N GLU A 146 -20.70 -10.82 -1.28
CA GLU A 146 -19.56 -11.24 -0.45
C GLU A 146 -18.21 -10.99 -1.13
N LEU A 147 -18.12 -11.19 -2.46
CA LEU A 147 -16.88 -10.96 -3.21
C LEU A 147 -16.56 -9.47 -3.32
N GLN A 148 -17.58 -8.64 -3.53
CA GLN A 148 -17.46 -7.19 -3.54
C GLN A 148 -17.10 -6.63 -2.16
N LEU A 149 -17.67 -7.17 -1.08
CA LEU A 149 -17.32 -6.81 0.29
C LEU A 149 -15.87 -7.19 0.61
N TYR A 150 -15.43 -8.39 0.23
CA TYR A 150 -14.03 -8.79 0.32
C TYR A 150 -13.10 -7.79 -0.37
N ARG A 151 -13.38 -7.42 -1.63
CA ARG A 151 -12.58 -6.45 -2.38
C ARG A 151 -12.63 -5.06 -1.74
N TYR A 152 -13.82 -4.59 -1.37
CA TYR A 152 -14.02 -3.30 -0.70
C TYR A 152 -13.16 -3.18 0.55
N HIS A 153 -13.14 -4.22 1.38
CA HIS A 153 -12.34 -4.24 2.59
C HIS A 153 -10.83 -4.36 2.32
N LEU A 154 -10.41 -5.06 1.26
CA LEU A 154 -8.99 -5.10 0.87
C LEU A 154 -8.46 -3.76 0.34
N LEU A 155 -9.31 -2.89 -0.23
CA LEU A 155 -8.88 -1.55 -0.66
C LEU A 155 -8.36 -0.68 0.50
N TYR A 156 -8.68 -1.03 1.74
CA TYR A 156 -8.16 -0.36 2.93
C TYR A 156 -6.74 -0.79 3.31
N ASP A 157 -6.11 -1.75 2.63
CA ASP A 157 -4.73 -2.15 2.94
C ASP A 157 -3.72 -0.99 2.76
N HIS A 158 -4.07 -0.02 1.91
CA HIS A 158 -3.30 1.23 1.72
C HIS A 158 -3.79 2.39 2.60
N TYR A 159 -4.73 2.16 3.52
CA TYR A 159 -5.30 3.23 4.35
C TYR A 159 -4.28 3.71 5.39
N PRO A 160 -4.14 5.02 5.68
CA PRO A 160 -3.04 5.53 6.53
C PRO A 160 -3.06 5.04 7.99
N ASP A 161 -4.25 4.93 8.59
CA ASP A 161 -4.38 4.49 9.97
C ASP A 161 -4.32 2.96 10.08
N ALA A 162 -3.33 2.46 10.82
CA ALA A 162 -3.07 1.03 10.96
C ALA A 162 -4.22 0.25 11.63
N GLN A 163 -4.98 0.86 12.55
CA GLN A 163 -6.11 0.18 13.20
C GLN A 163 -7.28 0.03 12.24
N ILE A 164 -7.54 1.07 11.42
CA ILE A 164 -8.54 1.00 10.34
C ILE A 164 -8.12 -0.05 9.31
N ARG A 165 -6.85 -0.07 8.87
CA ARG A 165 -6.33 -1.14 8.01
C ARG A 165 -6.62 -2.52 8.58
N LEU A 166 -6.16 -2.78 9.81
CA LEU A 166 -6.32 -4.08 10.45
C LEU A 166 -7.79 -4.49 10.61
N HIS A 167 -8.67 -3.54 10.95
CA HIS A 167 -10.10 -3.79 11.04
C HIS A 167 -10.69 -4.24 9.70
N HIS A 168 -10.42 -3.50 8.63
CA HIS A 168 -10.96 -3.81 7.31
C HIS A 168 -10.36 -5.11 6.75
N VAL A 169 -9.05 -5.35 6.86
CA VAL A 169 -8.45 -6.59 6.38
C VAL A 169 -9.03 -7.82 7.11
N ARG A 170 -9.34 -7.71 8.41
CA ARG A 170 -10.07 -8.78 9.14
C ARG A 170 -11.49 -8.99 8.62
N LEU A 171 -12.20 -7.92 8.27
CA LEU A 171 -13.52 -8.03 7.62
C LEU A 171 -13.41 -8.68 6.24
N ALA A 172 -12.37 -8.37 5.45
CA ALA A 172 -12.12 -9.08 4.20
C ALA A 172 -12.02 -10.59 4.44
N GLY A 173 -11.26 -11.02 5.45
CA GLY A 173 -11.11 -12.43 5.83
C GLY A 173 -12.38 -13.10 6.36
N TYR A 174 -13.34 -12.31 6.89
CA TYR A 174 -14.67 -12.81 7.24
C TYR A 174 -15.48 -13.20 6.01
N TYR A 175 -15.40 -12.41 4.93
CA TYR A 175 -16.10 -12.69 3.68
C TYR A 175 -15.38 -13.74 2.82
N ARG A 176 -14.05 -13.66 2.72
CA ARG A 176 -13.25 -14.60 1.96
C ARG A 176 -11.83 -14.69 2.52
N LYS A 177 -11.41 -15.90 2.88
CA LYS A 177 -10.04 -16.18 3.30
C LYS A 177 -9.20 -16.52 2.09
N THR A 178 -8.13 -15.76 1.88
CA THR A 178 -7.19 -15.91 0.75
C THR A 178 -5.77 -15.68 1.23
N ALA A 179 -4.77 -16.17 0.48
CA ALA A 179 -3.37 -15.86 0.76
C ALA A 179 -3.12 -14.34 0.74
N GLU A 180 -3.75 -13.60 -0.18
CA GLU A 180 -3.68 -12.14 -0.27
C GLU A 180 -4.10 -11.46 1.03
N GLN A 181 -5.26 -11.84 1.57
CA GLN A 181 -5.80 -11.25 2.78
C GLN A 181 -4.94 -11.59 4.01
N GLU A 182 -4.37 -12.79 4.07
CA GLU A 182 -3.44 -13.18 5.14
C GLU A 182 -2.10 -12.43 5.02
N ILE A 183 -1.62 -12.14 3.80
CA ILE A 183 -0.47 -11.25 3.56
C ILE A 183 -0.78 -9.83 4.08
N ALA A 184 -1.95 -9.28 3.74
CA ALA A 184 -2.37 -7.97 4.21
C ALA A 184 -2.45 -7.89 5.75
N LEU A 185 -2.91 -8.95 6.43
CA LEU A 185 -2.84 -9.01 7.90
C LEU A 185 -1.39 -9.00 8.38
N GLY A 186 -0.53 -9.84 7.79
CA GLY A 186 0.90 -9.87 8.08
C GLY A 186 1.55 -8.49 7.97
N MET A 187 1.29 -7.77 6.87
CA MET A 187 1.78 -6.41 6.66
C MET A 187 1.21 -5.41 7.67
N ALA A 188 -0.07 -5.52 8.03
CA ALA A 188 -0.67 -4.67 9.06
C ALA A 188 0.04 -4.84 10.41
N TYR A 189 0.37 -6.08 10.80
CA TYR A 189 1.12 -6.36 12.04
C TYR A 189 2.59 -5.93 11.95
N ILE A 190 3.29 -6.13 10.81
CA ILE A 190 4.64 -5.58 10.57
C ILE A 190 4.65 -4.06 10.78
N ASN A 191 3.64 -3.37 10.24
CA ASN A 191 3.50 -1.92 10.38
C ASN A 191 3.29 -1.46 11.83
N MET A 192 2.73 -2.32 12.69
CA MET A 192 2.60 -2.08 14.12
C MET A 192 3.83 -2.52 14.92
N GLY A 193 4.84 -3.12 14.27
CA GLY A 193 6.03 -3.69 14.92
C GLY A 193 5.80 -5.07 15.55
N ASP A 194 4.65 -5.68 15.33
CA ASP A 194 4.27 -6.96 15.93
C ASP A 194 4.66 -8.14 15.02
N TYR A 195 5.96 -8.47 15.03
CA TYR A 195 6.55 -9.42 14.10
C TYR A 195 6.21 -10.90 14.36
N ILE A 196 5.79 -11.24 15.58
CA ILE A 196 5.40 -12.61 15.93
C ILE A 196 4.06 -12.91 15.28
N GLU A 197 3.07 -12.06 15.54
CA GLU A 197 1.73 -12.12 14.97
C GLU A 197 1.79 -12.02 13.44
N ALA A 198 2.62 -11.12 12.90
CA ALA A 198 2.85 -11.03 11.46
C ALA A 198 3.33 -12.37 10.86
N CYS A 199 4.32 -13.01 11.48
CA CYS A 199 4.82 -14.32 11.04
C CYS A 199 3.71 -15.38 11.00
N GLU A 200 2.79 -15.40 11.97
CA GLU A 200 1.70 -16.39 12.00
C GLU A 200 0.78 -16.26 10.77
N TYR A 201 0.36 -15.04 10.43
CA TYR A 201 -0.50 -14.79 9.27
C TYR A 201 0.25 -15.03 7.95
N LEU A 202 1.50 -14.60 7.85
CA LEU A 202 2.30 -14.83 6.64
C LEU A 202 2.61 -16.31 6.41
N GLN A 203 2.77 -17.11 7.47
CA GLN A 203 2.92 -18.56 7.33
C GLN A 203 1.64 -19.23 6.81
N LYS A 204 0.47 -18.77 7.25
CA LYS A 204 -0.82 -19.22 6.70
C LYS A 204 -0.93 -18.83 5.23
N ALA A 205 -0.60 -17.59 4.88
CA ALA A 205 -0.59 -17.12 3.50
C ALA A 205 0.32 -17.97 2.61
N TYR A 206 1.54 -18.26 3.07
CA TYR A 206 2.48 -19.12 2.35
C TYR A 206 1.91 -20.53 2.11
N ALA A 207 1.26 -21.12 3.13
CA ALA A 207 0.64 -22.44 3.01
C ALA A 207 -0.52 -22.43 2.00
N MET A 208 -1.41 -21.45 2.07
CA MET A 208 -2.51 -21.28 1.13
C MET A 208 -2.01 -21.08 -0.30
N ALA A 209 -1.06 -20.16 -0.51
CA ALA A 209 -0.45 -19.92 -1.81
C ALA A 209 0.25 -21.18 -2.36
N SER A 210 0.85 -21.99 -1.50
CA SER A 210 1.44 -23.27 -1.88
C SER A 210 0.40 -24.31 -2.31
N GLU A 211 -0.78 -24.34 -1.68
CA GLU A 211 -1.90 -25.20 -2.07
C GLU A 211 -2.49 -24.78 -3.42
N ASP A 212 -2.56 -23.47 -3.66
CA ASP A 212 -3.07 -22.87 -4.90
C ASP A 212 -2.04 -22.88 -6.05
N GLY A 213 -0.78 -23.21 -5.77
CA GLY A 213 0.31 -23.16 -6.75
C GLY A 213 0.76 -21.74 -7.12
N ASP A 214 0.44 -20.75 -6.29
CA ASP A 214 0.79 -19.35 -6.49
C ASP A 214 2.21 -19.04 -5.98
N ALA A 215 3.18 -19.27 -6.86
CA ALA A 215 4.58 -19.02 -6.56
C ALA A 215 4.90 -17.55 -6.22
N LYS A 216 4.14 -16.60 -6.77
CA LYS A 216 4.37 -15.17 -6.52
C LYS A 216 3.97 -14.80 -5.09
N ARG A 217 2.79 -15.22 -4.63
CA ARG A 217 2.39 -15.01 -3.22
C ARG A 217 3.25 -15.78 -2.24
N MET A 218 3.75 -16.96 -2.62
CA MET A 218 4.76 -17.67 -1.81
C MET A 218 6.05 -16.87 -1.65
N ILE A 219 6.55 -16.24 -2.72
CA ILE A 219 7.71 -15.35 -2.68
C ILE A 219 7.43 -14.17 -1.74
N THR A 220 6.32 -13.45 -1.92
CA THR A 220 5.95 -12.29 -1.10
C THR A 220 5.88 -12.66 0.38
N ALA A 221 5.16 -13.73 0.72
CA ALA A 221 5.04 -14.19 2.10
C ALA A 221 6.41 -14.58 2.69
N ALA A 222 7.26 -15.26 1.93
CA ALA A 222 8.60 -15.65 2.39
C ALA A 222 9.52 -14.45 2.61
N ILE A 223 9.48 -13.43 1.74
CA ILE A 223 10.22 -12.18 1.94
C ILE A 223 9.77 -11.48 3.22
N LEU A 224 8.46 -11.33 3.41
CA LEU A 224 7.91 -10.64 4.59
C LEU A 224 8.22 -11.40 5.89
N ILE A 225 8.20 -12.73 5.89
CA ILE A 225 8.64 -13.54 7.04
C ILE A 225 10.15 -13.33 7.29
N GLY A 226 10.96 -13.30 6.24
CA GLY A 226 12.38 -12.98 6.33
C GLY A 226 12.62 -11.61 6.98
N ASN A 227 11.89 -10.59 6.55
CA ASN A 227 11.92 -9.25 7.14
C ASN A 227 11.53 -9.28 8.64
N CYS A 228 10.49 -10.03 9.01
CA CYS A 228 10.09 -10.18 10.42
C CYS A 228 11.20 -10.79 11.29
N TYR A 229 11.90 -11.81 10.80
CA TYR A 229 13.03 -12.41 11.52
C TYR A 229 14.27 -11.53 11.52
N SER A 230 14.49 -10.73 10.47
CA SER A 230 15.52 -9.69 10.44
C SER A 230 15.30 -8.67 11.58
N CYS A 231 14.08 -8.14 11.73
CA CYS A 231 13.76 -7.20 12.81
C CYS A 231 13.89 -7.81 14.22
N GLN A 232 13.77 -9.13 14.34
CA GLN A 232 13.98 -9.87 15.60
C GLN A 232 15.42 -10.35 15.83
N ASN A 233 16.36 -10.03 14.92
CA ASN A 233 17.75 -10.48 14.97
C ASN A 233 17.91 -12.02 14.96
N VAL A 234 17.02 -12.74 14.26
CA VAL A 234 17.04 -14.21 14.14
C VAL A 234 17.57 -14.63 12.77
N GLU A 235 18.89 -14.53 12.59
CA GLU A 235 19.59 -14.74 11.31
C GLU A 235 19.24 -16.06 10.62
N GLY A 236 19.28 -17.19 11.35
CA GLY A 236 19.06 -18.50 10.74
C GLY A 236 17.67 -18.67 10.12
N LEU A 237 16.63 -18.09 10.74
CA LEU A 237 15.26 -18.14 10.20
C LEU A 237 15.07 -17.12 9.08
N MET A 238 15.63 -15.91 9.22
CA MET A 238 15.65 -14.91 8.14
C MET A 238 16.22 -15.51 6.86
N LEU A 239 17.44 -16.07 6.91
CA LEU A 239 18.10 -16.66 5.74
C LEU A 239 17.32 -17.83 5.16
N LYS A 240 16.75 -18.69 6.01
CA LYS A 240 15.92 -19.82 5.56
C LYS A 240 14.75 -19.35 4.69
N TYR A 241 14.06 -18.27 5.06
CA TYR A 241 12.92 -17.78 4.30
C TYR A 241 13.32 -16.97 3.07
N TYR A 242 14.36 -16.15 3.15
CA TYR A 242 14.91 -15.48 1.96
C TYR A 242 15.43 -16.48 0.92
N GLN A 243 16.08 -17.58 1.32
CA GLN A 243 16.50 -18.64 0.40
C GLN A 243 15.34 -19.33 -0.30
N LYS A 244 14.19 -19.50 0.38
CA LYS A 244 12.97 -20.02 -0.26
C LYS A 244 12.47 -19.07 -1.35
N ALA A 245 12.39 -17.77 -1.03
CA ALA A 245 11.98 -16.76 -2.00
C ALA A 245 12.96 -16.69 -3.18
N GLU A 246 14.27 -16.70 -2.91
CA GLU A 246 15.32 -16.68 -3.92
C GLU A 246 15.23 -17.88 -4.86
N HIS A 247 15.01 -19.08 -4.32
CA HIS A 247 14.86 -20.30 -5.12
C HIS A 247 13.69 -20.18 -6.11
N LEU A 248 12.53 -19.73 -5.63
CA LEU A 248 11.34 -19.54 -6.46
C LEU A 248 11.57 -18.43 -7.50
N ALA A 249 12.15 -17.29 -7.10
CA ALA A 249 12.47 -16.20 -8.00
C ALA A 249 13.39 -16.63 -9.14
N ARG A 250 14.41 -17.47 -8.86
CA ARG A 250 15.29 -18.06 -9.88
C ARG A 250 14.53 -18.96 -10.84
N GLN A 251 13.59 -19.76 -10.36
CA GLN A 251 12.74 -20.61 -11.21
C GLN A 251 11.84 -19.78 -12.14
N LEU A 252 11.31 -18.67 -11.62
CA LEU A 252 10.49 -17.72 -12.38
C LEU A 252 11.31 -16.76 -13.26
N LYS A 253 12.64 -16.77 -13.14
CA LYS A 253 13.56 -15.80 -13.77
C LYS A 253 13.22 -14.35 -13.39
N ASP A 254 12.73 -14.15 -12.16
CA ASP A 254 12.37 -12.85 -11.64
C ASP A 254 13.60 -12.15 -11.05
N THR A 255 14.29 -11.38 -11.88
CA THR A 255 15.45 -10.57 -11.48
C THR A 255 15.09 -9.44 -10.51
N ASN A 256 13.85 -8.93 -10.55
CA ASN A 256 13.42 -7.87 -9.64
C ASN A 256 13.33 -8.37 -8.19
N THR A 257 12.75 -9.55 -7.99
CA THR A 257 12.74 -10.19 -6.68
C THR A 257 14.16 -10.51 -6.19
N LEU A 258 15.07 -10.94 -7.07
CA LEU A 258 16.44 -11.27 -6.69
C LEU A 258 17.24 -10.05 -6.21
N LYS A 259 17.12 -8.91 -6.89
CA LYS A 259 17.78 -7.67 -6.46
C LYS A 259 17.19 -7.13 -5.14
N GLU A 260 15.87 -7.25 -4.95
CA GLU A 260 15.19 -6.85 -3.71
C GLU A 260 15.66 -7.68 -2.51
N LEU A 261 15.71 -9.01 -2.66
CA LEU A 261 16.23 -9.92 -1.65
C LEU A 261 17.67 -9.56 -1.27
N ALA A 262 18.53 -9.31 -2.26
CA ALA A 262 19.91 -8.93 -2.02
C ALA A 262 20.01 -7.59 -1.29
N TYR A 263 19.18 -6.60 -1.65
CA TYR A 263 19.10 -5.32 -0.94
C TYR A 263 18.66 -5.51 0.52
N ASN A 264 17.59 -6.28 0.77
CA ASN A 264 17.06 -6.50 2.11
C ASN A 264 18.06 -7.25 3.02
N ILE A 265 18.73 -8.27 2.48
CA ILE A 265 19.80 -8.99 3.19
C ILE A 265 20.98 -8.05 3.46
N GLY A 266 21.42 -7.30 2.46
CA GLY A 266 22.55 -6.37 2.58
C GLY A 266 22.29 -5.26 3.59
N SER A 267 21.09 -4.66 3.58
CA SER A 267 20.66 -3.68 4.58
C SER A 267 20.62 -4.30 5.97
N THR A 268 20.08 -5.51 6.12
CA THR A 268 20.04 -6.19 7.42
C THR A 268 21.45 -6.42 7.99
N TYR A 269 22.38 -6.91 7.17
CA TYR A 269 23.76 -7.13 7.62
C TYR A 269 24.49 -5.83 7.93
N LEU A 270 24.21 -4.74 7.21
CA LEU A 270 24.74 -3.42 7.56
C LEU A 270 24.26 -3.02 8.96
N GLU A 271 22.98 -3.25 9.26
CA GLU A 271 22.41 -2.95 10.56
C GLU A 271 22.97 -3.80 11.69
N TRP A 272 23.31 -5.06 11.41
CA TRP A 272 23.98 -5.99 12.32
C TRP A 272 25.51 -5.82 12.37
N LYS A 273 26.05 -4.83 11.66
CA LYS A 273 27.50 -4.55 11.58
C LYS A 273 28.33 -5.70 10.99
N GLN A 274 27.70 -6.55 10.17
CA GLN A 274 28.37 -7.59 9.39
C GLN A 274 28.75 -7.03 8.02
N TYR A 275 29.74 -6.12 8.02
CA TYR A 275 30.01 -5.24 6.88
C TYR A 275 30.46 -5.96 5.61
N ASP A 276 31.22 -7.06 5.71
CA ASP A 276 31.65 -7.83 4.53
C ASP A 276 30.46 -8.45 3.79
N LEU A 277 29.54 -9.06 4.54
CA LEU A 277 28.32 -9.66 3.99
C LEU A 277 27.37 -8.60 3.46
N ALA A 278 27.26 -7.45 4.14
CA ALA A 278 26.50 -6.31 3.66
C ALA A 278 27.04 -5.80 2.33
N LYS A 279 28.37 -5.62 2.21
CA LYS A 279 29.06 -5.19 0.99
C LYS A 279 28.76 -6.12 -0.18
N GLU A 280 28.94 -7.43 0.02
CA GLU A 280 28.69 -8.44 -1.02
C GLU A 280 27.25 -8.33 -1.57
N LYS A 281 26.26 -8.29 -0.67
CA LYS A 281 24.84 -8.31 -1.07
C LYS A 281 24.36 -6.98 -1.66
N LEU A 282 24.80 -5.85 -1.11
CA LEU A 282 24.45 -4.53 -1.64
C LEU A 282 25.09 -4.29 -3.02
N LEU A 283 26.33 -4.75 -3.25
CA LEU A 283 26.96 -4.66 -4.58
C LEU A 283 26.27 -5.58 -5.60
N PHE A 284 25.90 -6.80 -5.20
CA PHE A 284 25.13 -7.68 -6.05
C PHE A 284 23.76 -7.07 -6.44
N SER A 285 23.06 -6.46 -5.47
CA SER A 285 21.81 -5.73 -5.74
C SER A 285 22.04 -4.55 -6.70
N LYS A 286 23.09 -3.76 -6.48
CA LYS A 286 23.50 -2.63 -7.34
C LYS A 286 23.69 -3.06 -8.78
N ASP A 287 24.39 -4.17 -9.00
CA ASP A 287 24.74 -4.64 -10.35
C ASP A 287 23.51 -5.11 -11.15
N LEU A 288 22.41 -5.41 -10.48
CA LEU A 288 21.13 -5.76 -11.08
C LEU A 288 20.14 -4.59 -11.15
N GLU A 289 20.47 -3.43 -10.56
CA GLU A 289 19.52 -2.33 -10.44
C GLU A 289 19.57 -1.38 -11.64
N GLU A 290 18.41 -1.21 -12.27
CA GLU A 290 18.23 -0.34 -13.42
C GLU A 290 17.41 0.91 -13.05
N ASP A 291 16.49 0.77 -12.10
CA ASP A 291 15.57 1.81 -11.69
C ASP A 291 16.25 2.92 -10.86
N ARG A 292 15.77 4.15 -11.02
CA ARG A 292 16.34 5.31 -10.32
C ARG A 292 16.12 5.24 -8.82
N LEU A 293 14.92 4.89 -8.35
CA LEU A 293 14.63 4.81 -6.93
C LEU A 293 15.46 3.69 -6.27
N GLY A 294 15.54 2.53 -6.92
CA GLY A 294 16.42 1.44 -6.46
C GLY A 294 17.87 1.88 -6.31
N LYS A 295 18.41 2.62 -7.29
CA LYS A 295 19.77 3.21 -7.21
C LYS A 295 19.92 4.15 -6.03
N VAL A 296 18.96 5.03 -5.76
CA VAL A 296 18.98 5.94 -4.59
C VAL A 296 19.06 5.16 -3.28
N LEU A 297 18.23 4.12 -3.13
CA LEU A 297 18.18 3.32 -1.91
C LEU A 297 19.47 2.51 -1.67
N ILE A 298 19.99 1.87 -2.72
CA ILE A 298 21.24 1.10 -2.67
C ILE A 298 22.43 2.03 -2.43
N ALA A 299 22.49 3.17 -3.12
CA ALA A 299 23.51 4.20 -2.94
C ALA A 299 23.59 4.67 -1.50
N HIS A 300 22.44 4.96 -0.90
CA HIS A 300 22.34 5.38 0.49
C HIS A 300 22.92 4.34 1.46
N LYS A 301 22.59 3.05 1.28
CA LYS A 301 23.11 1.97 2.13
C LYS A 301 24.61 1.74 1.92
N LEU A 302 25.10 1.79 0.68
CA LEU A 302 26.54 1.68 0.39
C LEU A 302 27.31 2.87 0.96
N ALA A 303 26.83 4.09 0.77
CA ALA A 303 27.46 5.29 1.34
C ALA A 303 27.58 5.20 2.87
N LEU A 304 26.57 4.66 3.56
CA LEU A 304 26.65 4.38 5.00
C LEU A 304 27.68 3.30 5.33
N LEU A 305 27.63 2.17 4.63
CA LEU A 305 28.58 1.06 4.80
C LEU A 305 30.03 1.53 4.70
N TYR A 306 30.36 2.32 3.68
CA TYR A 306 31.73 2.79 3.43
C TYR A 306 32.24 3.78 4.49
N ILE A 307 31.37 4.49 5.22
CA ILE A 307 31.78 5.23 6.43
C ILE A 307 32.19 4.22 7.52
N GLU A 308 31.37 3.20 7.75
CA GLU A 308 31.54 2.27 8.87
C GLU A 308 32.79 1.37 8.75
N ILE A 309 33.30 1.17 7.54
CA ILE A 309 34.53 0.42 7.27
C ILE A 309 35.76 1.31 7.01
N ASP A 310 35.67 2.61 7.33
CA ASP A 310 36.74 3.59 7.16
C ASP A 310 37.26 3.77 5.70
N GLU A 311 36.42 3.45 4.71
CA GLU A 311 36.69 3.59 3.27
C GLU A 311 35.89 4.78 2.68
N ALA A 312 35.91 5.92 3.38
CA ALA A 312 35.07 7.08 3.06
C ALA A 312 35.23 7.61 1.62
N GLN A 313 36.38 7.40 0.98
CA GLN A 313 36.58 7.85 -0.40
C GLN A 313 35.70 7.07 -1.39
N GLU A 314 35.54 5.76 -1.21
CA GLU A 314 34.63 4.94 -2.01
C GLU A 314 33.17 5.34 -1.75
N GLY A 315 32.83 5.59 -0.48
CA GLY A 315 31.50 6.01 -0.09
C GLY A 315 31.02 7.33 -0.71
N LYS A 316 31.93 8.27 -1.02
CA LYS A 316 31.59 9.49 -1.77
C LYS A 316 31.08 9.21 -3.19
N HIS A 317 31.59 8.17 -3.86
CA HIS A 317 31.11 7.78 -5.19
C HIS A 317 29.63 7.35 -5.13
N TYR A 318 29.21 6.74 -4.01
CA TYR A 318 27.81 6.39 -3.81
C TYR A 318 26.94 7.59 -3.43
N ILE A 319 27.49 8.62 -2.79
CA ILE A 319 26.78 9.90 -2.64
C ILE A 319 26.52 10.53 -4.01
N GLU A 320 27.54 10.58 -4.87
CA GLU A 320 27.42 11.10 -6.24
C GLU A 320 26.39 10.28 -7.05
N MET A 321 26.44 8.95 -6.95
CA MET A 321 25.43 8.07 -7.57
C MET A 321 24.01 8.37 -7.07
N MET A 322 23.84 8.66 -5.78
CA MET A 322 22.55 9.04 -5.20
C MET A 322 22.06 10.39 -5.74
N GLU A 323 22.96 11.37 -5.88
CA GLU A 323 22.65 12.69 -6.47
C GLU A 323 22.20 12.58 -7.92
N GLU A 324 22.89 11.77 -8.73
CA GLU A 324 22.56 11.56 -10.14
C GLU A 324 21.23 10.83 -10.34
N ALA A 325 20.89 9.91 -9.42
CA ALA A 325 19.67 9.13 -9.49
C ALA A 325 18.43 9.90 -8.99
N LEU A 326 18.61 10.88 -8.11
CA LEU A 326 17.54 11.73 -7.58
C LEU A 326 16.98 12.67 -8.66
N ASP A 327 15.67 12.82 -8.68
CA ASP A 327 14.93 13.74 -9.54
C ASP A 327 14.05 14.66 -8.67
N GLU A 328 13.78 15.89 -9.10
CA GLU A 328 12.93 16.86 -8.40
C GLU A 328 11.50 16.36 -8.15
N LYS A 329 11.03 15.40 -8.95
CA LYS A 329 9.72 14.76 -8.77
C LYS A 329 9.69 13.73 -7.64
N MET A 330 10.85 13.25 -7.18
CA MET A 330 10.88 12.23 -6.14
C MET A 330 10.38 12.80 -4.80
N PRO A 331 9.75 11.97 -3.95
CA PRO A 331 9.37 12.37 -2.61
C PRO A 331 10.51 13.01 -1.82
N LEU A 332 10.21 14.10 -1.10
CA LEU A 332 11.18 14.89 -0.33
C LEU A 332 12.03 14.06 0.64
N ILE A 333 11.51 12.91 1.10
CA ILE A 333 12.22 12.00 1.99
C ILE A 333 13.56 11.53 1.40
N TYR A 334 13.63 11.26 0.10
CA TYR A 334 14.85 10.79 -0.54
C TYR A 334 15.92 11.89 -0.62
N HIS A 335 15.51 13.14 -0.82
CA HIS A 335 16.40 14.30 -0.75
C HIS A 335 16.89 14.57 0.70
N LYS A 336 16.03 14.33 1.70
CA LYS A 336 16.43 14.37 3.11
C LYS A 336 17.45 13.25 3.43
N MET A 337 17.25 12.03 2.94
CA MET A 337 18.21 10.94 3.08
C MET A 337 19.58 11.30 2.48
N LEU A 338 19.59 11.95 1.30
CA LEU A 338 20.84 12.45 0.70
C LEU A 338 21.51 13.52 1.59
N THR A 339 20.73 14.44 2.13
CA THR A 339 21.26 15.48 3.04
C THR A 339 21.83 14.86 4.30
N PHE A 340 21.11 13.91 4.89
CA PHE A 340 21.54 13.13 6.05
C PHE A 340 22.90 12.48 5.82
N ILE A 341 23.07 11.74 4.72
CA ILE A 341 24.34 11.04 4.45
C ILE A 341 25.48 12.03 4.19
N LYS A 342 25.25 13.11 3.41
CA LYS A 342 26.27 14.15 3.16
C LYS A 342 26.79 14.80 4.42
N LEU A 343 25.90 15.07 5.39
CA LEU A 343 26.29 15.66 6.67
C LEU A 343 27.16 14.70 7.48
N ARG A 344 26.88 13.39 7.43
CA ARG A 344 27.67 12.38 8.15
C ARG A 344 29.11 12.23 7.65
N TYR A 345 29.41 12.67 6.43
CA TYR A 345 30.76 12.73 5.87
C TYR A 345 31.56 13.96 6.30
N ARG A 346 30.98 14.87 7.10
CA ARG A 346 31.66 16.06 7.62
C ARG A 346 32.24 15.80 9.00
N GLU A 347 33.29 16.53 9.36
CA GLU A 347 33.79 16.54 10.73
C GLU A 347 32.76 17.17 11.68
N ASN A 348 32.70 16.65 12.91
CA ASN A 348 31.82 17.15 13.98
C ASN A 348 30.33 17.20 13.62
N TYR A 349 29.87 16.32 12.72
CA TYR A 349 28.46 16.29 12.28
C TYR A 349 27.45 16.08 13.42
N LEU A 350 27.87 15.43 14.53
CA LEU A 350 27.02 15.22 15.72
C LEU A 350 26.71 16.52 16.47
N ASP A 351 27.47 17.59 16.24
CA ASP A 351 27.24 18.92 16.78
C ASP A 351 26.53 19.85 15.79
N ASP A 352 26.33 19.43 14.54
CA ASP A 352 25.64 20.21 13.50
C ASP A 352 24.11 20.19 13.74
N PRO A 353 23.46 21.34 14.02
CA PRO A 353 22.01 21.42 14.19
C PRO A 353 21.24 20.93 12.96
N ASN A 354 21.80 21.08 11.76
CA ASN A 354 21.16 20.62 10.53
C ASN A 354 21.11 19.08 10.45
N TYR A 355 22.11 18.38 10.98
CA TYR A 355 22.12 16.92 11.01
C TYR A 355 20.99 16.40 11.91
N TYR A 356 20.86 16.98 13.11
CA TYR A 356 19.75 16.68 14.00
C TYR A 356 18.41 17.00 13.36
N GLN A 357 18.26 18.17 12.75
CA GLN A 357 16.99 18.59 12.15
C GLN A 357 16.57 17.66 11.00
N VAL A 358 17.48 17.31 10.09
CA VAL A 358 17.18 16.39 8.98
C VAL A 358 16.82 14.99 9.50
N LEU A 359 17.51 14.49 10.53
CA LEU A 359 17.15 13.21 11.15
C LEU A 359 15.77 13.24 11.79
N MET A 360 15.44 14.33 12.49
CA MET A 360 14.10 14.52 13.06
C MET A 360 13.05 14.63 11.95
N ASP A 361 13.34 15.35 10.87
CA ASP A 361 12.45 15.49 9.73
C ASP A 361 12.21 14.17 8.98
N ILE A 362 13.16 13.24 9.03
CA ILE A 362 13.04 11.87 8.52
C ILE A 362 12.24 11.00 9.50
N TYR A 363 12.51 11.12 10.80
CA TYR A 363 11.90 10.31 11.85
C TYR A 363 10.43 10.69 12.12
N GLU A 364 10.12 11.99 12.12
CA GLU A 364 8.79 12.54 12.39
C GLU A 364 7.87 12.55 11.16
N GLN A 365 8.38 12.29 9.94
CA GLN A 365 7.54 12.33 8.75
C GLN A 365 6.42 11.27 8.82
N ASP A 366 5.21 11.71 8.46
CA ASP A 366 3.94 11.14 8.90
C ASP A 366 3.50 9.87 8.14
N THR A 367 2.93 8.93 8.90
CA THR A 367 2.06 7.79 8.56
C THR A 367 2.42 6.66 7.58
N HIS A 368 3.41 6.74 6.68
CA HIS A 368 3.63 5.66 5.68
C HIS A 368 4.96 4.94 5.77
N THR A 369 5.89 5.41 6.60
CA THR A 369 7.16 4.73 6.81
C THR A 369 6.97 3.51 7.70
N TYR A 370 7.14 2.32 7.11
CA TYR A 370 7.19 1.03 7.78
C TYR A 370 7.98 1.13 9.10
N PHE A 371 7.54 0.46 10.16
CA PHE A 371 8.20 0.45 11.47
C PHE A 371 9.73 0.27 11.35
N GLY A 372 10.18 -0.62 10.46
CA GLY A 372 11.59 -0.87 10.18
C GLY A 372 12.36 0.36 9.69
N TYR A 373 11.74 1.26 8.91
CA TYR A 373 12.37 2.51 8.47
C TYR A 373 12.61 3.48 9.63
N ARG A 374 11.63 3.62 10.53
CA ARG A 374 11.79 4.44 11.74
C ARG A 374 12.82 3.83 12.69
N LEU A 375 12.78 2.51 12.87
CA LEU A 375 13.78 1.76 13.64
C LEU A 375 15.19 1.92 13.04
N PHE A 376 15.31 1.95 11.73
CA PHE A 376 16.58 2.18 11.05
C PHE A 376 17.15 3.55 11.41
N HIS A 377 16.36 4.63 11.31
CA HIS A 377 16.85 5.99 11.54
C HIS A 377 17.00 6.35 13.03
N SER A 378 16.23 5.70 13.91
CA SER A 378 16.28 5.99 15.35
C SER A 378 17.64 5.72 15.99
N ARG A 379 18.44 4.79 15.44
CA ARG A 379 19.82 4.55 15.92
C ARG A 379 20.73 5.78 15.76
N TYR A 380 20.54 6.56 14.71
CA TYR A 380 21.32 7.78 14.45
C TYR A 380 20.84 8.94 15.33
N LEU A 381 19.53 9.01 15.63
CA LEU A 381 19.03 9.93 16.66
C LEU A 381 19.57 9.59 18.05
N LEU A 382 19.67 8.30 18.37
CA LEU A 382 20.26 7.84 19.64
C LEU A 382 21.74 8.24 19.74
N GLU A 383 22.48 8.16 18.64
CA GLU A 383 23.88 8.62 18.54
C GLU A 383 23.99 10.13 18.87
N VAL A 384 23.15 10.96 18.23
CA VAL A 384 23.08 12.41 18.50
C VAL A 384 22.73 12.69 19.95
N TYR A 385 21.69 12.08 20.49
CA TYR A 385 21.28 12.31 21.88
C TYR A 385 22.36 11.89 22.88
N THR A 386 23.04 10.78 22.63
CA THR A 386 24.13 10.31 23.49
C THR A 386 25.32 11.27 23.43
N HIS A 387 25.74 11.69 22.24
CA HIS A 387 26.83 12.65 22.05
C HIS A 387 26.56 13.98 22.78
N GLN A 388 25.35 14.51 22.61
CA GLN A 388 24.92 15.79 23.19
C GLN A 388 24.48 15.67 24.65
N ARG A 389 24.63 14.50 25.30
CA ARG A 389 24.22 14.22 26.69
C ARG A 389 22.73 14.43 26.98
N ARG A 390 21.90 14.27 25.96
CA ARG A 390 20.43 14.33 26.00
C ARG A 390 19.84 12.98 26.40
N TYR A 391 20.26 12.48 27.57
CA TYR A 391 19.96 11.11 28.00
C TYR A 391 18.47 10.85 28.26
N LYS A 392 17.69 11.90 28.58
CA LYS A 392 16.25 11.78 28.75
C LYS A 392 15.58 11.46 27.41
N GLU A 393 15.94 12.18 26.36
CA GLU A 393 15.44 11.92 25.01
C GLU A 393 15.90 10.55 24.48
N ALA A 394 17.17 10.19 24.71
CA ALA A 394 17.68 8.86 24.39
C ALA A 394 16.87 7.74 25.08
N TYR A 395 16.57 7.91 26.36
CA TYR A 395 15.77 6.95 27.12
C TYR A 395 14.33 6.84 26.59
N LEU A 396 13.68 7.98 26.31
CA LEU A 396 12.33 7.99 25.74
C LEU A 396 12.28 7.32 24.36
N LEU A 397 13.26 7.60 23.49
CA LEU A 397 13.37 6.96 22.19
C LEU A 397 13.54 5.44 22.30
N LEU A 398 14.37 4.97 23.25
CA LEU A 398 14.52 3.54 23.52
C LEU A 398 13.22 2.91 24.02
N GLN A 399 12.46 3.59 24.86
CA GLN A 399 11.13 3.12 25.29
C GLN A 399 10.14 3.05 24.14
N GLU A 400 10.13 4.01 23.22
CA GLU A 400 9.29 3.99 22.01
C GLU A 400 9.63 2.78 21.14
N ILE A 401 10.93 2.54 20.89
CA ILE A 401 11.42 1.40 20.10
C ILE A 401 11.05 0.07 20.75
N GLN A 402 11.26 -0.09 22.06
CA GLN A 402 11.00 -1.35 22.77
C GLN A 402 9.51 -1.68 22.89
N ASN A 403 8.67 -0.67 23.09
CA ASN A 403 7.23 -0.87 23.26
C ASN A 403 6.48 -0.91 21.92
N HIS A 404 7.20 -0.87 20.79
CA HIS A 404 6.63 -0.73 19.45
C HIS A 404 5.60 0.41 19.32
N ASN A 405 5.75 1.46 20.14
CA ASN A 405 4.77 2.53 20.30
C ASN A 405 5.41 3.84 19.83
N PHE A 406 5.19 4.18 18.57
CA PHE A 406 5.49 5.54 18.10
C PHE A 406 4.30 6.44 18.43
N PRO A 407 4.51 7.60 19.09
CA PRO A 407 3.43 8.52 19.37
C PRO A 407 2.75 8.95 18.06
N LYS A 408 1.44 8.74 17.95
CA LYS A 408 0.61 9.38 16.94
C LYS A 408 0.63 10.88 17.22
N LYS A 409 1.36 11.68 16.42
CA LYS A 409 1.12 13.12 16.41
C LYS A 409 -0.19 13.36 15.65
N TYR A 410 -1.08 14.12 16.30
CA TYR A 410 -2.39 14.59 15.86
C TYR A 410 -3.57 13.62 16.00
N GLY A 411 -4.16 13.63 17.21
CA GLY A 411 -5.60 13.70 17.30
C GLY A 411 -6.01 15.17 17.34
N ILE A 412 -6.67 15.65 16.28
CA ILE A 412 -7.86 16.52 16.26
C ILE A 412 -8.67 16.06 15.05
#